data_AF-A0A8X7V2D9-F1
#
_entry.id   AF-A0A8X7V2D9-F1
#
_cell.length_a   1.000
_cell.length_b   1.000
_cell.length_c   1.000
_cell.angle_alpha   90.00
_cell.angle_beta   90.00
_cell.angle_gamma   90.00
#
_symmetry.space_group_name_H-M   'P 1'
#
loop_
_entity.id
_entity.type
_entity.pdbx_description
1 polymer ?
#
loop_
_entity_poly.entity_id
_entity_poly.type
_entity_poly.pdbx_seq_one_letter_code
_entity_poly.pdbx_strand_id
1 'polypeptide(L)'
;MVTIRSVSVFILVLLAVSTLALVANGEDKTIKVKKVKGKKVCTQGWSEYCCNETISDYFQVYQFEQLFAKRNTPIAHAVGFWDYQSFITAAALYEPLGFGSGKLMGQKEMAAFLGHVASKTSCAYGVATGGPLAWGLCYNREMTGEALKADLLNHSEYIEQNATLAFQAAIWRWMTPIKKNYKNIIYKCL
;
A
#
# COMPACT_ATOMS: atom_id res chain seq x y z
N MET A 1 -46.08 34.90 17.95
CA MET A 1 -45.08 35.75 17.28
C MET A 1 -43.69 35.29 17.73
N VAL A 2 -43.05 34.37 16.99
CA VAL A 2 -41.68 33.95 17.31
C VAL A 2 -40.75 35.06 16.83
N THR A 3 -40.08 35.74 17.75
CA THR A 3 -39.20 36.87 17.41
C THR A 3 -38.02 36.42 16.56
N ILE A 4 -37.60 37.23 15.59
CA ILE A 4 -36.49 36.96 14.65
C ILE A 4 -35.21 36.48 15.37
N ARG A 5 -34.96 36.98 16.59
CA ARG A 5 -33.85 36.54 17.45
C ARG A 5 -33.92 35.04 17.81
N SER A 6 -35.10 34.50 18.08
CA SER A 6 -35.28 33.08 18.37
C SER A 6 -35.00 32.23 17.12
N VAL A 7 -35.45 32.68 15.95
CA VAL A 7 -35.24 31.96 14.67
C VAL A 7 -33.76 31.90 14.31
N SER A 8 -32.99 32.99 14.46
CA SER A 8 -31.55 32.99 14.21
C SER A 8 -30.77 32.08 15.16
N VAL A 9 -31.17 32.01 16.44
CA VAL A 9 -30.55 31.09 17.41
C VAL A 9 -30.81 29.64 17.03
N PHE A 10 -32.05 29.31 16.61
CA PHE A 10 -32.38 27.95 16.14
C PHE A 10 -31.57 27.55 14.90
N ILE A 11 -31.39 28.46 13.94
CA ILE A 11 -30.60 28.17 12.72
C ILE A 11 -29.12 27.97 13.06
N LEU A 12 -28.54 28.78 13.94
CA LEU A 12 -27.14 28.64 14.35
C LEU A 12 -26.90 27.34 15.12
N VAL A 13 -27.84 26.92 15.97
CA VAL A 13 -27.76 25.64 16.70
C VAL A 13 -27.87 24.46 15.73
N LEU A 14 -28.77 24.51 14.75
CA LEU A 14 -28.91 23.46 13.74
C LEU A 14 -27.66 23.33 12.86
N LEU A 15 -27.05 24.46 12.45
CA LEU A 15 -25.79 24.45 11.70
C LEU A 15 -24.64 23.89 12.54
N ALA A 16 -24.53 24.28 13.82
CA ALA A 16 -23.50 23.73 14.71
C ALA A 16 -23.64 22.22 14.93
N VAL A 17 -24.87 21.71 15.10
CA VAL A 17 -25.16 20.27 15.22
C VAL A 17 -24.82 19.53 13.93
N SER A 18 -25.10 20.11 12.75
CA SER A 18 -24.73 19.51 11.46
C SER A 18 -23.22 19.39 11.27
N THR A 19 -22.43 20.36 11.75
CA THR A 19 -20.97 20.31 11.69
C THR A 19 -20.36 19.29 12.66
N LEU A 20 -21.00 19.05 13.81
CA LEU A 20 -20.60 18.02 14.77
C LEU A 20 -20.89 16.61 14.25
N ALA A 21 -21.96 16.41 13.47
CA ALA A 21 -22.30 15.11 12.90
C ALA A 21 -21.34 14.63 11.79
N LEU A 22 -20.60 15.54 11.15
CA LEU A 22 -19.61 15.18 10.11
C LEU A 22 -18.26 14.69 10.67
N VAL A 23 -18.04 14.75 11.99
CA VAL A 23 -16.74 14.41 12.61
C VAL A 23 -16.70 12.98 13.18
N ALA A 24 -17.80 12.24 13.19
CA ALA A 24 -17.84 10.89 13.73
C ALA A 24 -18.13 9.85 12.64
N ASN A 25 -17.13 9.48 11.84
CA ASN A 25 -17.09 8.19 11.14
C ASN A 25 -15.64 7.78 10.85
N GLY A 26 -14.88 7.54 11.92
CA GLY A 26 -13.74 6.64 11.89
C GLY A 26 -14.18 5.33 12.52
N GLU A 27 -14.77 4.42 11.74
CA GLU A 27 -14.96 3.04 12.20
C GLU A 27 -13.58 2.40 12.37
N ASP A 28 -13.09 2.34 13.61
CA ASP A 28 -12.00 1.43 13.97
C ASP A 28 -12.57 0.02 13.83
N LYS A 29 -12.31 -0.63 12.68
CA LYS A 29 -12.64 -2.04 12.46
C LYS A 29 -11.91 -2.84 13.54
N THR A 30 -12.58 -3.14 14.65
CA THR A 30 -11.97 -3.86 15.77
C THR A 30 -11.55 -5.25 15.29
N ILE A 31 -10.25 -5.46 15.12
CA ILE A 31 -9.67 -6.73 14.71
C ILE A 31 -10.07 -7.80 15.73
N LYS A 32 -10.86 -8.81 15.31
CA LYS A 32 -11.30 -9.88 16.21
C LYS A 32 -10.16 -10.86 16.47
N VAL A 33 -9.22 -10.47 17.33
CA VAL A 33 -8.08 -11.30 17.77
C VAL A 33 -8.40 -11.93 19.12
N LYS A 34 -8.18 -13.24 19.26
CA LYS A 34 -8.24 -13.95 20.55
C LYS A 34 -6.80 -14.21 21.06
N LYS A 35 -6.62 -14.27 22.39
CA LYS A 35 -5.34 -14.71 22.98
C LYS A 35 -5.43 -16.19 23.33
N VAL A 36 -4.57 -17.01 22.74
CA VAL A 36 -4.43 -18.43 23.10
C VAL A 36 -3.00 -18.64 23.59
N LYS A 37 -2.83 -19.08 24.84
CA LYS A 37 -1.51 -19.29 25.48
C LYS A 37 -0.56 -18.07 25.37
N GLY A 38 -1.08 -16.86 25.51
CA GLY A 38 -0.31 -15.62 25.41
C GLY A 38 -0.03 -15.12 23.98
N LYS A 39 -0.32 -15.91 22.94
CA LYS A 39 -0.20 -15.50 21.53
C LYS A 39 -1.51 -14.91 21.01
N LYS A 40 -1.42 -13.80 20.27
CA LYS A 40 -2.52 -13.18 19.55
C LYS A 40 -2.80 -14.00 18.28
N VAL A 41 -4.00 -14.56 18.16
CA VAL A 41 -4.43 -15.35 16.99
C VAL A 41 -5.77 -14.82 16.47
N CYS A 42 -5.96 -14.87 15.15
CA CYS A 42 -7.15 -14.32 14.51
C CYS A 42 -8.37 -15.23 14.74
N THR A 43 -9.56 -14.65 14.91
CA THR A 43 -10.81 -15.43 14.95
C THR A 43 -11.35 -15.71 13.55
N GLN A 44 -11.04 -14.84 12.59
CA GLN A 44 -11.36 -14.95 11.16
C GLN A 44 -10.22 -14.33 10.35
N GLY A 45 -9.83 -15.00 9.26
CA GLY A 45 -8.71 -14.57 8.42
C GLY A 45 -8.18 -15.69 7.55
N TRP A 46 -7.11 -15.38 6.82
CA TRP A 46 -6.47 -16.29 5.88
C TRP A 46 -5.64 -17.38 6.57
N SER A 47 -5.17 -17.13 7.80
CA SER A 47 -4.44 -18.10 8.62
C SER A 47 -4.59 -17.82 10.13
N GLU A 48 -3.99 -18.66 10.99
CA GLU A 48 -3.97 -18.46 12.46
C GLU A 48 -3.36 -17.09 12.85
N TYR A 49 -2.44 -16.58 12.04
CA TYR A 49 -1.68 -15.35 12.27
C TYR A 49 -2.05 -14.22 11.27
N CYS A 50 -2.63 -14.53 10.11
CA CYS A 50 -3.16 -13.55 9.15
C CYS A 50 -4.65 -13.27 9.40
N CYS A 51 -4.94 -12.10 9.96
CA CYS A 51 -6.32 -11.63 10.12
C CYS A 51 -6.88 -11.13 8.78
N ASN A 52 -8.21 -10.97 8.68
CA ASN A 52 -8.89 -10.46 7.48
C ASN A 52 -8.70 -8.93 7.29
N GLU A 53 -7.50 -8.42 7.56
CA GLU A 53 -7.11 -7.04 7.25
C GLU A 53 -6.51 -7.01 5.84
N THR A 54 -6.80 -5.95 5.11
CA THR A 54 -6.24 -5.68 3.79
C THR A 54 -5.26 -4.52 3.88
N ILE A 55 -4.31 -4.43 2.94
CA ILE A 55 -3.40 -3.28 2.85
C ILE A 55 -4.21 -1.99 2.68
N SER A 56 -5.34 -2.06 1.96
CA SER A 56 -6.25 -0.94 1.76
C SER A 56 -6.94 -0.42 3.03
N ASP A 57 -6.87 -1.14 4.16
CA ASP A 57 -7.40 -0.64 5.43
C ASP A 57 -6.47 0.37 6.12
N TYR A 58 -5.15 0.30 5.87
CA TYR A 58 -4.15 1.13 6.57
C TYR A 58 -3.17 1.87 5.66
N PHE A 59 -3.16 1.56 4.36
CA PHE A 59 -2.34 2.22 3.34
C PHE A 59 -3.25 2.72 2.22
N GLN A 60 -3.66 3.97 2.35
CA GLN A 60 -4.61 4.66 1.48
C GLN A 60 -3.92 5.30 0.27
N VAL A 61 -4.71 5.60 -0.76
CA VAL A 61 -4.25 6.26 -1.99
C VAL A 61 -3.45 7.54 -1.71
N TYR A 62 -3.88 8.38 -0.75
CA TYR A 62 -3.19 9.62 -0.45
C TYR A 62 -1.77 9.40 0.09
N GLN A 63 -1.52 8.30 0.82
CA GLN A 63 -0.20 7.96 1.33
C GLN A 63 0.71 7.53 0.19
N PHE A 64 0.18 6.78 -0.77
CA PHE A 64 0.90 6.41 -1.99
C PHE A 64 1.26 7.66 -2.82
N GLU A 65 0.30 8.56 -3.04
CA GLU A 65 0.53 9.80 -3.78
C GLU A 65 1.54 10.72 -3.09
N GLN A 66 1.51 10.81 -1.76
CA GLN A 66 2.51 11.56 -0.98
C GLN A 66 3.89 10.92 -1.04
N LEU A 67 3.96 9.58 -0.96
CA LEU A 67 5.22 8.85 -1.01
C LEU A 67 5.89 8.99 -2.38
N PHE A 68 5.10 9.06 -3.45
CA PHE A 68 5.58 9.11 -4.84
C PHE A 68 5.11 10.35 -5.59
N ALA A 69 5.21 11.51 -4.94
CA ALA A 69 4.70 12.78 -5.46
C ALA A 69 5.37 13.25 -6.76
N LYS A 70 6.56 12.74 -7.10
CA LYS A 70 7.34 13.16 -8.28
C LYS A 70 7.27 12.20 -9.47
N ARG A 71 6.69 11.01 -9.31
CA ARG A 71 6.68 9.94 -10.34
C ARG A 71 5.97 10.32 -11.64
N ASN A 72 5.04 11.29 -11.57
CA ASN A 72 4.24 11.76 -12.70
C ASN A 72 4.65 13.17 -13.19
N THR A 73 5.81 13.67 -12.76
CA THR A 73 6.33 14.94 -13.30
C THR A 73 6.78 14.76 -14.76
N PRO A 74 6.84 15.84 -15.58
CA PRO A 74 7.28 15.74 -16.98
C PRO A 74 8.71 15.22 -17.19
N ILE A 75 9.52 15.18 -16.12
CA ILE A 75 10.90 14.68 -16.15
C ILE A 75 10.94 13.16 -15.88
N ALA A 76 9.86 12.59 -15.36
CA ALA A 76 9.77 11.15 -15.13
C ALA A 76 9.62 10.40 -16.45
N HIS A 77 10.13 9.17 -16.47
CA HIS A 77 10.15 8.33 -17.67
C HIS A 77 9.01 7.30 -17.68
N ALA A 78 8.26 7.20 -16.58
CA ALA A 78 7.13 6.30 -16.38
C ALA A 78 5.87 7.06 -15.93
N VAL A 79 5.63 8.24 -16.52
CA VAL A 79 4.47 9.10 -16.20
C VAL A 79 3.17 8.34 -16.43
N GLY A 80 2.31 8.28 -15.42
CA GLY A 80 1.01 7.61 -15.48
C GLY A 80 1.08 6.08 -15.49
N PHE A 81 2.27 5.49 -15.47
CA PHE A 81 2.43 4.05 -15.42
C PHE A 81 2.10 3.51 -14.03
N TRP A 82 2.75 4.04 -13.00
CA TRP A 82 2.59 3.55 -11.63
C TRP A 82 1.37 4.18 -10.95
N ASP A 83 0.38 3.36 -10.61
CA ASP A 83 -0.81 3.80 -9.90
C ASP A 83 -1.16 2.91 -8.68
N TYR A 84 -1.88 3.51 -7.74
CA TYR A 84 -2.26 2.85 -6.49
C TYR A 84 -3.19 1.65 -6.72
N GLN A 85 -4.09 1.72 -7.71
CA GLN A 85 -5.02 0.63 -7.99
C GLN A 85 -4.28 -0.61 -8.51
N SER A 86 -3.29 -0.43 -9.39
CA SER A 86 -2.40 -1.50 -9.84
C SER A 86 -1.63 -2.11 -8.67
N PHE A 87 -1.14 -1.29 -7.73
CA PHE A 87 -0.45 -1.79 -6.54
C PHE A 87 -1.37 -2.65 -5.66
N ILE A 88 -2.56 -2.16 -5.29
CA ILE A 88 -3.50 -2.91 -4.45
C ILE A 88 -4.00 -4.18 -5.15
N THR A 89 -4.26 -4.11 -6.45
CA THR A 89 -4.69 -5.27 -7.24
C THR A 89 -3.61 -6.35 -7.27
N ALA A 90 -2.35 -5.96 -7.44
CA ALA A 90 -1.22 -6.89 -7.35
C ALA A 90 -1.08 -7.46 -5.93
N ALA A 91 -1.16 -6.61 -4.91
CA ALA A 91 -0.97 -6.99 -3.52
C ALA A 91 -2.04 -7.95 -3.01
N ALA A 92 -3.29 -7.79 -3.43
CA ALA A 92 -4.40 -8.67 -3.06
C ALA A 92 -4.14 -10.15 -3.37
N LEU A 93 -3.31 -10.46 -4.37
CA LEU A 93 -2.92 -11.85 -4.69
C LEU A 93 -1.94 -12.44 -3.66
N TYR A 94 -1.18 -11.60 -2.96
CA TYR A 94 -0.14 -11.99 -2.01
C TYR A 94 -0.53 -11.72 -0.55
N GLU A 95 -1.59 -10.95 -0.29
CA GLU A 95 -2.14 -10.73 1.06
C GLU A 95 -2.47 -12.07 1.77
N PRO A 96 -3.15 -13.05 1.14
CA PRO A 96 -3.38 -14.37 1.76
C PRO A 96 -2.09 -15.16 2.03
N LEU A 97 -0.99 -14.81 1.35
CA LEU A 97 0.33 -15.42 1.52
C LEU A 97 1.17 -14.72 2.62
N GLY A 98 0.65 -13.64 3.22
CA GLY A 98 1.26 -12.92 4.32
C GLY A 98 1.78 -11.52 3.99
N PHE A 99 1.73 -11.09 2.72
CA PHE A 99 2.21 -9.76 2.32
C PHE A 99 1.32 -8.66 2.93
N GLY A 100 1.91 -7.75 3.69
CA GLY A 100 1.18 -6.65 4.34
C GLY A 100 0.29 -7.10 5.50
N SER A 101 0.53 -8.28 6.07
CA SER A 101 -0.29 -8.80 7.16
C SER A 101 -0.05 -8.08 8.50
N GLY A 102 -1.15 -7.75 9.18
CA GLY A 102 -1.16 -7.12 10.51
C GLY A 102 -0.79 -5.64 10.51
N LYS A 103 -1.70 -4.73 10.85
CA LYS A 103 -1.54 -3.26 10.76
C LYS A 103 -0.12 -2.70 10.99
N LEU A 104 0.48 -2.91 12.16
CA LEU A 104 1.81 -2.34 12.45
C LEU A 104 2.94 -3.04 11.68
N MET A 105 2.87 -4.36 11.50
CA MET A 105 3.92 -5.10 10.80
C MET A 105 3.81 -4.88 9.29
N GLY A 106 2.59 -4.97 8.76
CA GLY A 106 2.24 -4.63 7.39
C GLY A 106 2.69 -3.21 7.03
N GLN A 107 2.46 -2.21 7.87
CA GLN A 107 2.99 -0.85 7.62
C GLN A 107 4.52 -0.81 7.50
N LYS A 108 5.24 -1.57 8.34
CA LYS A 108 6.70 -1.66 8.27
C LYS A 108 7.16 -2.39 7.01
N GLU A 109 6.50 -3.49 6.67
CA GLU A 109 6.77 -4.25 5.45
C GLU A 109 6.51 -3.40 4.21
N MET A 110 5.38 -2.68 4.16
CA MET A 110 5.04 -1.79 3.05
C MET A 110 6.07 -0.67 2.91
N ALA A 111 6.51 -0.05 4.01
CA ALA A 111 7.55 0.96 3.97
C ALA A 111 8.89 0.41 3.44
N ALA A 112 9.28 -0.80 3.88
CA ALA A 112 10.51 -1.45 3.43
C ALA A 112 10.43 -1.86 1.95
N PHE A 113 9.32 -2.48 1.55
CA PHE A 113 9.06 -2.91 0.17
C PHE A 113 9.03 -1.71 -0.79
N LEU A 114 8.19 -0.72 -0.51
CA LEU A 114 8.03 0.46 -1.35
C LEU A 114 9.32 1.29 -1.40
N GLY A 115 10.05 1.41 -0.29
CA GLY A 115 11.36 2.06 -0.27
C GLY A 115 12.40 1.33 -1.12
N HIS A 116 12.41 0.00 -1.08
CA HIS A 116 13.29 -0.81 -1.93
C HIS A 116 12.97 -0.61 -3.41
N VAL A 117 11.70 -0.75 -3.79
CA VAL A 117 11.21 -0.53 -5.16
C VAL A 117 11.52 0.89 -5.64
N ALA A 118 11.27 1.89 -4.79
CA ALA A 118 11.57 3.29 -5.07
C ALA A 118 13.05 3.50 -5.39
N SER A 119 13.95 2.91 -4.61
CA SER A 119 15.39 3.07 -4.80
C SER A 119 15.88 2.47 -6.12
N LYS A 120 15.30 1.34 -6.54
CA LYS A 120 15.63 0.64 -7.79
C LYS A 120 15.07 1.35 -9.03
N THR A 121 13.97 2.07 -8.88
CA THR A 121 13.27 2.76 -9.97
C THR A 121 13.48 4.28 -9.95
N SER A 122 14.42 4.76 -9.12
CA SER A 122 14.65 6.19 -8.94
C SER A 122 15.40 6.79 -10.12
N CYS A 123 15.06 8.02 -10.49
CA CYS A 123 15.88 8.84 -11.40
C CYS A 123 16.90 9.71 -10.69
N ALA A 124 17.21 9.41 -9.42
CA ALA A 124 18.19 10.07 -8.56
C ALA A 124 19.31 10.77 -9.34
N TYR A 125 19.21 12.10 -9.48
CA TYR A 125 20.26 12.94 -10.05
C TYR A 125 20.67 13.98 -9.01
N GLY A 126 21.93 14.41 -9.04
CA GLY A 126 22.58 15.14 -7.93
C GLY A 126 21.95 16.47 -7.52
N VAL A 127 21.06 17.05 -8.33
CA VAL A 127 20.35 18.31 -8.04
C VAL A 127 18.82 18.16 -8.06
N ALA A 128 18.33 16.94 -7.81
CA ALA A 128 16.90 16.64 -7.81
C ALA A 128 16.18 17.37 -6.66
N THR A 129 15.06 18.05 -6.97
CA THR A 129 14.26 18.73 -5.95
C THR A 129 13.72 17.72 -4.94
N GLY A 130 13.94 17.95 -3.64
CA GLY A 130 13.57 17.00 -2.58
C GLY A 130 14.61 15.89 -2.33
N GLY A 131 15.74 15.91 -3.02
CA GLY A 131 16.84 14.95 -2.86
C GLY A 131 16.64 13.64 -3.65
N PRO A 132 17.67 12.79 -3.72
CA PRO A 132 17.67 11.58 -4.56
C PRO A 132 16.62 10.52 -4.16
N LEU A 133 16.13 10.57 -2.92
CA LEU A 133 15.14 9.62 -2.40
C LEU A 133 13.68 10.01 -2.74
N ALA A 134 13.42 11.24 -3.17
CA ALA A 134 12.08 11.72 -3.49
C ALA A 134 11.57 11.30 -4.88
N TRP A 135 12.41 10.61 -5.66
CA TRP A 135 12.19 10.34 -7.09
C TRP A 135 11.96 8.87 -7.40
N GLY A 136 11.40 8.11 -6.46
CA GLY A 136 11.01 6.72 -6.69
C GLY A 136 9.94 6.57 -7.78
N LEU A 137 9.87 5.37 -8.39
CA LEU A 137 8.92 5.03 -9.46
C LEU A 137 9.06 5.92 -10.72
N CYS A 138 10.26 6.43 -10.97
CA CYS A 138 10.53 7.30 -12.11
C CYS A 138 10.73 6.52 -13.42
N TYR A 139 11.22 5.29 -13.32
CA TYR A 139 11.37 4.33 -14.42
C TYR A 139 10.48 3.09 -14.20
N ASN A 140 10.12 2.40 -15.28
CA ASN A 140 9.39 1.12 -15.23
C ASN A 140 10.28 -0.11 -15.57
N ARG A 141 11.40 0.07 -16.26
CA ARG A 141 12.28 -1.04 -16.74
C ARG A 141 13.04 -1.79 -15.63
N GLU A 142 13.44 -1.12 -14.55
CA GLU A 142 14.35 -1.71 -13.54
C GLU A 142 13.69 -2.83 -12.71
N MET A 143 12.36 -2.90 -12.68
CA MET A 143 11.62 -3.98 -11.99
C MET A 143 11.42 -5.23 -12.85
N THR A 144 11.58 -5.14 -14.16
CA THR A 144 11.17 -6.20 -15.11
C THR A 144 12.28 -7.22 -15.37
N GLY A 145 13.56 -6.86 -15.14
CA GLY A 145 14.72 -7.67 -15.55
C GLY A 145 15.12 -8.82 -14.61
N GLU A 146 14.94 -8.70 -13.29
CA GLU A 146 15.45 -9.71 -12.33
C GLU A 146 14.39 -10.65 -11.74
N ALA A 147 13.14 -10.18 -11.58
CA ALA A 147 12.08 -10.95 -10.91
C ALA A 147 11.57 -12.12 -11.76
N LEU A 148 11.63 -12.03 -13.09
CA LEU A 148 10.99 -13.00 -14.00
C LEU A 148 11.99 -13.74 -14.90
N LYS A 149 13.21 -13.95 -14.40
CA LYS A 149 14.16 -14.90 -15.01
C LYS A 149 13.69 -16.36 -14.90
N ALA A 150 12.61 -16.61 -14.15
CA ALA A 150 11.81 -17.81 -14.23
C ALA A 150 10.64 -17.59 -15.20
N ASP A 151 10.78 -18.14 -16.41
CA ASP A 151 9.71 -18.50 -17.37
C ASP A 151 9.09 -17.44 -18.31
N LEU A 152 9.43 -16.15 -18.25
CA LEU A 152 8.92 -15.13 -19.21
C LEU A 152 9.98 -14.61 -20.20
N LEU A 153 10.99 -15.45 -20.49
CA LEU A 153 12.18 -15.09 -21.27
C LEU A 153 11.95 -14.72 -22.75
N ASN A 154 10.71 -14.59 -23.24
CA ASN A 154 10.45 -14.16 -24.62
C ASN A 154 9.58 -12.89 -24.77
N HIS A 155 9.03 -12.30 -23.70
CA HIS A 155 8.15 -11.13 -23.85
C HIS A 155 8.19 -10.12 -22.68
N SER A 156 9.36 -9.54 -22.39
CA SER A 156 9.50 -8.47 -21.38
C SER A 156 8.65 -7.21 -21.67
N GLU A 157 8.17 -7.07 -22.91
CA GLU A 157 7.31 -5.96 -23.36
C GLU A 157 5.97 -5.86 -22.58
N TYR A 158 5.37 -6.98 -22.17
CA TYR A 158 4.06 -6.95 -21.49
C TYR A 158 4.12 -6.40 -20.06
N ILE A 159 5.26 -6.50 -19.39
CA ILE A 159 5.44 -6.02 -18.01
C ILE A 159 5.70 -4.51 -18.02
N GLU A 160 6.35 -4.00 -19.06
CA GLU A 160 6.57 -2.56 -19.26
C GLU A 160 5.30 -1.81 -19.66
N GLN A 161 4.25 -2.52 -20.07
CA GLN A 161 2.94 -1.96 -20.45
C GLN A 161 1.86 -2.10 -19.37
N ASN A 162 2.08 -2.93 -18.35
CA ASN A 162 1.07 -3.21 -17.32
C ASN A 162 1.66 -3.09 -15.91
N ALA A 163 1.31 -2.00 -15.22
CA ALA A 163 1.79 -1.73 -13.87
C ALA A 163 1.33 -2.76 -12.83
N THR A 164 0.17 -3.39 -13.02
CA THR A 164 -0.28 -4.49 -12.14
C THR A 164 0.67 -5.67 -12.25
N LEU A 165 1.08 -6.07 -13.46
CA LEU A 165 2.06 -7.15 -13.65
C LEU A 165 3.44 -6.77 -13.09
N ALA A 166 3.86 -5.51 -13.26
CA ALA A 166 5.12 -5.02 -12.70
C ALA A 166 5.12 -5.11 -11.15
N PHE A 167 4.03 -4.69 -10.50
CA PHE A 167 3.88 -4.86 -9.05
C PHE A 167 3.78 -6.31 -8.62
N GLN A 168 3.09 -7.18 -9.38
CA GLN A 168 3.06 -8.61 -9.08
C GLN A 168 4.45 -9.22 -9.12
N ALA A 169 5.25 -8.90 -10.13
CA ALA A 169 6.64 -9.34 -10.23
C ALA A 169 7.49 -8.83 -9.06
N ALA A 170 7.32 -7.56 -8.68
CA ALA A 170 7.98 -6.95 -7.53
C ALA A 170 7.67 -7.68 -6.22
N ILE A 171 6.38 -7.92 -5.96
CA ILE A 171 5.92 -8.57 -4.74
C ILE A 171 6.34 -10.05 -4.73
N TRP A 172 6.26 -10.74 -5.88
CA TRP A 172 6.77 -12.10 -6.00
C TRP A 172 8.26 -12.17 -5.67
N ARG A 173 9.07 -11.24 -6.20
CA ARG A 173 10.51 -11.17 -5.92
C ARG A 173 10.78 -10.88 -4.45
N TRP A 174 9.97 -10.04 -3.82
CA TRP A 174 10.03 -9.75 -2.39
C TRP A 174 9.71 -10.98 -1.53
N MET A 175 8.67 -11.73 -1.90
CA MET A 175 8.16 -12.89 -1.16
C MET A 175 8.98 -14.17 -1.39
N THR A 176 9.86 -14.21 -2.39
CA THR A 176 10.64 -15.42 -2.74
C THR A 176 12.02 -15.45 -2.10
N PRO A 177 12.33 -16.45 -1.25
CA PRO A 177 13.63 -16.56 -0.61
C PRO A 177 14.72 -16.94 -1.62
N ILE A 178 15.87 -16.25 -1.55
CA ILE A 178 17.05 -16.51 -2.41
C ILE A 178 17.68 -17.88 -2.11
N LYS A 179 17.56 -18.39 -0.88
CA LYS A 179 18.12 -19.68 -0.44
C LYS A 179 17.01 -20.72 -0.28
N LYS A 180 17.14 -21.85 -1.00
CA LYS A 180 16.17 -22.98 -1.01
C LYS A 180 15.82 -23.53 0.39
N ASN A 181 16.72 -23.40 1.37
CA ASN A 181 16.52 -23.93 2.73
C ASN A 181 15.72 -23.04 3.68
N TYR A 182 15.30 -21.84 3.26
CA TYR A 182 14.50 -20.91 4.09
C TYR A 182 13.01 -20.92 3.75
N LYS A 183 12.53 -21.98 3.08
CA LYS A 183 11.14 -22.15 2.59
C LYS A 183 10.05 -21.98 3.67
N ASN A 184 10.38 -22.02 4.97
CA ASN A 184 9.38 -22.05 6.04
C ASN A 184 9.24 -20.76 6.85
N ILE A 185 10.04 -19.71 6.59
CA ILE A 185 10.05 -18.51 7.44
C ILE A 185 9.13 -17.39 6.91
N ILE A 186 8.88 -17.31 5.61
CA ILE A 186 8.15 -16.17 5.01
C ILE A 186 6.63 -16.42 4.92
N TYR A 187 6.19 -17.67 4.74
CA TYR A 187 4.78 -17.98 4.38
C TYR A 187 3.83 -18.24 5.56
N LYS A 188 4.20 -17.87 6.80
CA LYS A 188 3.35 -18.12 7.98
C LYS A 188 2.70 -16.88 8.59
N CYS A 189 2.81 -15.72 7.93
CA CYS A 189 2.38 -14.42 8.47
C CYS A 189 3.15 -14.00 9.73
N LEU A 190 4.44 -14.39 9.80
CA LEU A 190 5.44 -14.21 10.88
C LEU A 190 4.94 -14.34 12.33
#